data_AF-A0A945E8N0-F1
#
_entry.id   AF-A0A945E8N0-F1
#
_cell.length_a   1.000
_cell.length_b   1.000
_cell.length_c   1.000
_cell.angle_alpha   90.00
_cell.angle_beta   90.00
_cell.angle_gamma   90.00
#
_symmetry.space_group_name_H-M   'P 1'
#
loop_
_entity.id
_entity.type
_entity.pdbx_description
1 polymer ?
#
loop_
_entity_poly.entity_id
_entity_poly.type
_entity_poly.pdbx_seq_one_letter_code
_entity_poly.pdbx_strand_id
1 'polypeptide(L)'
;EAINGPKAYTLLEMMSDLKKGIWREIYTNQPIDVYRRNLQLAYLDRINYIMTEEQATVPAFFRGRVTTVKVSQSDIRTIAIGQLSELEKEIKRSMKKNSDTMSKMHLETAAIKINRILTGKSI
;
A
#
# COMPACT_ATOMS: atom_id res chain seq x y z
N GLU A 1 -10.21 -2.01 17.62
CA GLU A 1 -9.88 -3.21 18.41
C GLU A 1 -10.11 -3.03 19.90
N ALA A 2 -9.50 -2.02 20.55
CA ALA A 2 -9.57 -1.83 22.00
C ALA A 2 -10.96 -1.56 22.61
N ILE A 3 -11.97 -1.17 21.83
CA ILE A 3 -13.31 -0.80 22.35
C ILE A 3 -14.43 -1.77 21.89
N ASN A 4 -14.29 -2.43 20.73
CA ASN A 4 -15.31 -3.33 20.16
C ASN A 4 -14.87 -4.81 20.10
N GLY A 5 -13.73 -5.14 20.71
CA GLY A 5 -13.20 -6.51 20.76
C GLY A 5 -13.03 -7.15 19.37
N PRO A 6 -13.25 -8.46 19.21
CA PRO A 6 -13.03 -9.21 17.96
C PRO A 6 -14.00 -8.86 16.81
N LYS A 7 -14.95 -7.93 17.01
CA LYS A 7 -15.88 -7.43 15.98
C LYS A 7 -15.46 -6.08 15.40
N ALA A 8 -14.35 -5.51 15.86
CA ALA A 8 -13.89 -4.21 15.37
C ALA A 8 -13.19 -4.37 14.02
N TYR A 9 -13.64 -3.65 13.00
CA TYR A 9 -12.91 -3.57 11.73
C TYR A 9 -11.52 -2.98 11.98
N THR A 10 -10.51 -3.83 11.82
CA THR A 10 -9.13 -3.52 12.16
C THR A 10 -8.47 -2.72 11.05
N LEU A 11 -7.39 -2.01 11.38
CA LEU A 11 -6.58 -1.37 10.36
C LEU A 11 -6.00 -2.40 9.38
N LEU A 12 -5.64 -3.58 9.87
CA LEU A 12 -5.10 -4.66 9.05
C LEU A 12 -6.15 -5.19 8.05
N GLU A 13 -7.38 -5.44 8.50
CA GLU A 13 -8.50 -5.82 7.65
C GLU A 13 -8.78 -4.74 6.60
N MET A 14 -8.85 -3.48 7.03
CA MET A 14 -9.05 -2.34 6.12
C MET A 14 -8.00 -2.28 5.01
N MET A 15 -6.72 -2.41 5.37
CA MET A 15 -5.64 -2.37 4.40
C MET A 15 -5.65 -3.59 3.47
N SER A 16 -5.99 -4.77 4.01
CA SER A 16 -6.10 -6.01 3.23
C SER A 16 -7.23 -5.94 2.20
N ASP A 17 -8.41 -5.49 2.62
CA ASP A 17 -9.57 -5.37 1.74
C ASP A 17 -9.37 -4.28 0.67
N LEU A 18 -8.76 -3.16 1.05
CA LEU A 18 -8.37 -2.11 0.11
C LEU A 18 -7.36 -2.63 -0.92
N LYS A 19 -6.30 -3.33 -0.49
CA LYS A 19 -5.33 -3.98 -1.38
C LYS A 19 -6.05 -4.93 -2.35
N LYS A 20 -6.90 -5.83 -1.83
CA LYS A 20 -7.64 -6.80 -2.66
C LYS A 20 -8.54 -6.12 -3.69
N GLY A 21 -9.25 -5.05 -3.32
CA GLY A 21 -10.12 -4.32 -4.24
C GLY A 21 -9.35 -3.59 -5.36
N ILE A 22 -8.23 -2.94 -5.01
CA ILE A 22 -7.39 -2.20 -5.96
C ILE A 22 -6.64 -3.14 -6.90
N TRP A 23 -6.23 -4.31 -6.41
CA TRP A 23 -5.44 -5.28 -7.15
C TRP A 23 -6.24 -6.49 -7.64
N ARG A 24 -7.57 -6.43 -7.68
CA ARG A 24 -8.45 -7.59 -8.00
C ARG A 24 -8.04 -8.38 -9.24
N GLU A 25 -7.48 -7.72 -10.25
CA GLU A 25 -7.02 -8.32 -11.51
C GLU A 25 -5.96 -9.39 -11.30
N ILE A 26 -5.08 -9.23 -10.30
CA ILE A 26 -4.01 -10.20 -10.04
C ILE A 26 -4.54 -11.53 -9.48
N TYR A 27 -5.72 -11.50 -8.83
CA TYR A 27 -6.39 -12.68 -8.28
C TYR A 27 -7.31 -13.34 -9.30
N THR A 28 -7.87 -12.57 -10.22
CA THR A 28 -8.79 -13.04 -11.27
C THR A 28 -8.08 -13.35 -12.60
N ASN A 29 -6.79 -13.05 -12.70
CA ASN A 29 -5.96 -13.14 -13.92
C ASN A 29 -6.58 -12.41 -15.12
N GLN A 30 -7.29 -11.32 -14.87
CA GLN A 30 -7.86 -10.48 -15.92
C GLN A 30 -6.82 -9.48 -16.43
N PRO A 31 -6.91 -9.06 -17.70
CA PRO A 31 -6.13 -7.93 -18.19
C PRO A 31 -6.37 -6.67 -17.35
N ILE A 32 -5.31 -5.91 -17.10
CA ILE A 32 -5.35 -4.68 -16.32
C ILE A 32 -5.47 -3.50 -17.29
N ASP A 33 -6.65 -2.89 -17.39
CA ASP A 33 -6.86 -1.72 -18.25
C ASP A 33 -6.16 -0.46 -17.73
N VAL A 34 -6.17 0.61 -18.54
CA VAL A 34 -5.49 1.87 -18.23
C VAL A 34 -5.95 2.53 -16.93
N TYR A 35 -7.25 2.49 -16.63
CA TYR A 35 -7.80 3.11 -15.41
C TYR A 35 -7.40 2.32 -14.17
N ARG A 36 -7.42 0.98 -14.28
CA ARG A 36 -6.96 0.07 -13.22
C ARG A 36 -5.48 0.22 -12.95
N ARG A 37 -4.65 0.36 -13.98
CA ARG A 37 -3.22 0.64 -13.84
C ARG A 37 -2.96 1.95 -13.09
N ASN A 38 -3.67 3.02 -13.45
CA ASN A 38 -3.54 4.32 -12.79
C ASN A 38 -3.94 4.26 -11.30
N LEU A 39 -5.04 3.56 -10.99
CA LEU A 39 -5.48 3.36 -9.60
C LEU A 39 -4.44 2.59 -8.78
N GLN A 40 -3.87 1.53 -9.34
CA GLN A 40 -2.82 0.74 -8.70
C GLN A 40 -1.54 1.55 -8.46
N LEU A 41 -1.15 2.42 -9.40
CA LEU A 41 -0.01 3.32 -9.23
C LEU A 41 -0.25 4.34 -8.12
N ALA A 42 -1.44 4.97 -8.10
CA ALA A 42 -1.84 5.93 -7.08
C ALA A 42 -1.85 5.31 -5.68
N TYR A 43 -2.27 4.04 -5.55
CA TYR A 43 -2.16 3.29 -4.31
C TYR A 43 -0.71 3.16 -3.83
N LEU A 44 0.22 2.79 -4.73
CA LEU A 44 1.64 2.70 -4.39
C LEU A 44 2.23 4.06 -4.01
N ASP A 45 1.83 5.13 -4.68
CA ASP A 45 2.25 6.50 -4.31
C ASP A 45 1.74 6.89 -2.93
N ARG A 46 0.49 6.53 -2.62
CA ARG A 46 -0.10 6.83 -1.31
C ARG A 46 0.58 6.05 -0.18
N ILE A 47 0.91 4.78 -0.40
CA ILE A 47 1.68 4.01 0.59
C ILE A 47 3.09 4.59 0.72
N ASN A 48 3.75 4.92 -0.39
CA ASN A 48 5.07 5.55 -0.33
C ASN A 48 5.02 6.85 0.49
N TYR A 49 4.02 7.70 0.26
CA TYR A 49 3.80 8.91 1.06
C TYR A 49 3.68 8.61 2.56
N ILE A 50 2.84 7.64 2.95
CA ILE A 50 2.71 7.22 4.36
C ILE A 50 4.04 6.70 4.92
N MET A 51 4.84 6.02 4.10
CA MET A 51 6.16 5.52 4.46
C MET A 51 7.20 6.66 4.57
N THR A 52 7.14 7.68 3.73
CA THR A 52 8.18 8.71 3.63
C THR A 52 7.96 9.88 4.58
N GLU A 53 6.72 10.28 4.80
CA GLU A 53 6.39 11.48 5.57
C GLU A 53 6.86 11.36 7.03
N GLU A 54 7.86 12.17 7.35
CA GLU A 54 8.04 12.69 8.69
C GLU A 54 7.02 13.81 8.84
N GLN A 55 6.21 13.76 9.88
CA GLN A 55 5.17 14.76 10.10
C GLN A 55 5.76 16.17 9.99
N ALA A 56 5.26 16.97 9.05
CA ALA A 56 5.62 18.37 8.95
C ALA A 56 5.53 18.99 10.35
N THR A 57 6.60 19.64 10.80
CA THR A 57 6.65 20.30 12.10
C THR A 57 5.54 21.33 12.16
N VAL A 58 4.44 20.99 12.83
CA VAL A 58 3.31 21.91 13.03
C VAL A 58 3.84 23.10 13.82
N PRO A 59 3.74 24.35 13.29
CA PRO A 59 4.17 25.53 14.02
C PRO A 59 3.50 25.58 15.39
N ALA A 60 4.21 26.05 16.42
CA ALA A 60 3.79 25.94 17.82
C ALA A 60 2.35 26.41 18.08
N PHE A 61 1.90 27.44 17.35
CA PHE A 61 0.55 28.01 17.40
C PHE A 61 -0.57 27.05 16.96
N PHE A 62 -0.29 26.08 16.09
CA PHE A 62 -1.29 25.17 15.51
C PHE A 62 -1.32 23.78 16.18
N ARG A 63 -0.41 23.48 17.12
CA ARG A 63 -0.31 22.15 17.76
C ARG A 63 -1.57 21.72 18.52
N GLY A 64 -2.37 22.66 19.04
CA GLY A 64 -3.63 22.35 19.73
C GLY A 64 -4.84 22.09 18.81
N ARG A 65 -4.69 22.29 17.50
CA ARG A 65 -5.78 22.17 16.50
C ARG A 65 -5.54 21.06 15.47
N VAL A 66 -4.41 20.37 15.54
CA VAL A 66 -4.02 19.31 14.62
C VAL A 66 -3.77 18.05 15.42
N THR A 67 -4.49 16.97 15.13
CA THR A 67 -4.17 15.65 15.66
C THR A 67 -2.84 15.18 15.06
N THR A 68 -1.77 15.32 15.82
CA THR A 68 -0.45 14.78 15.45
C THR A 68 -0.47 13.26 15.54
N VAL A 69 -0.83 12.60 14.43
CA VAL A 69 -0.61 11.15 14.25
C VAL A 69 0.87 10.88 14.01
N LYS A 70 1.61 10.45 15.04
CA LYS A 70 3.01 10.03 14.88
C LYS A 70 3.07 8.72 14.09
N VAL A 71 3.12 8.80 12.76
CA VAL A 71 3.20 7.64 11.85
C VAL A 71 4.48 6.81 12.10
N SER A 72 5.55 7.42 12.62
CA SER A 72 6.79 6.72 13.02
C SER A 72 6.68 5.91 14.33
N GLN A 73 5.66 6.16 15.15
CA GLN A 73 5.45 5.49 16.45
C GLN A 73 4.21 4.57 16.44
N SER A 74 3.68 4.26 15.25
CA SER A 74 2.43 3.49 15.07
C SER A 74 2.66 2.29 14.17
N ASP A 75 1.95 1.18 14.45
CA ASP A 75 1.97 -0.07 13.67
C ASP A 75 1.56 0.11 12.20
N ILE A 76 1.05 1.29 11.81
CA ILE A 76 0.73 1.67 10.43
C ILE A 76 1.90 1.38 9.49
N ARG A 77 3.14 1.75 9.85
CA ARG A 77 4.32 1.52 8.99
C ARG A 77 4.60 0.02 8.84
N THR A 78 4.57 -0.72 9.95
CA THR A 78 4.78 -2.17 9.97
C THR A 78 3.73 -2.91 9.12
N ILE A 79 2.46 -2.53 9.28
CA ILE A 79 1.35 -3.07 8.49
C ILE A 79 1.55 -2.74 7.01
N ALA A 80 1.90 -1.49 6.66
CA ALA A 80 2.14 -1.09 5.28
C ALA A 80 3.29 -1.89 4.63
N ILE A 81 4.42 -2.07 5.34
CA ILE A 81 5.54 -2.91 4.88
C ILE A 81 5.07 -4.35 4.64
N GLY A 82 4.30 -4.92 5.58
CA GLY A 82 3.74 -6.26 5.45
C GLY A 82 2.84 -6.40 4.22
N GLN A 83 1.93 -5.45 4.02
CA GLN A 83 1.03 -5.41 2.86
C GLN A 83 1.78 -5.27 1.53
N LEU A 84 2.80 -4.42 1.46
CA LEU A 84 3.65 -4.27 0.27
C LEU A 84 4.45 -5.54 -0.02
N SER A 85 5.02 -6.16 1.01
CA SER A 85 5.80 -7.40 0.88
C SER A 85 4.94 -8.57 0.40
N GLU A 86 3.68 -8.64 0.86
CA GLU A 86 2.71 -9.62 0.37
C GLU A 86 2.31 -9.32 -1.08
N LEU A 87 1.97 -8.06 -1.37
CA LEU A 87 1.59 -7.62 -2.71
C LEU A 87 2.68 -7.92 -3.75
N GLU A 88 3.96 -7.68 -3.43
CA GLU A 88 5.08 -8.00 -4.32
C GLU A 88 5.09 -9.49 -4.72
N LYS A 89 4.86 -10.38 -3.75
CA LYS A 89 4.78 -11.84 -3.98
C LYS A 89 3.58 -12.20 -4.85
N GLU A 90 2.43 -11.59 -4.59
CA GLU A 90 1.20 -11.81 -5.37
C GLU A 90 1.35 -11.34 -6.82
N ILE A 91 1.93 -10.16 -7.03
CA ILE A 91 2.27 -9.61 -8.35
C ILE A 91 3.21 -10.55 -9.10
N LYS A 92 4.31 -10.99 -8.47
CA LYS A 92 5.26 -11.94 -9.06
C LYS A 92 4.61 -13.26 -9.47
N ARG A 93 3.61 -13.74 -8.71
CA ARG A 93 2.84 -14.94 -9.07
C ARG A 93 1.88 -14.67 -10.23
N SER A 94 1.21 -13.53 -10.25
CA SER A 94 0.25 -13.16 -11.30
C SER A 94 0.94 -12.94 -12.65
N MET A 95 2.13 -12.32 -12.68
CA MET A 95 2.90 -12.14 -13.91
C MET A 95 3.20 -13.45 -14.65
N LYS A 96 3.39 -14.55 -13.92
CA LYS A 96 3.63 -15.89 -14.49
C LYS A 96 2.37 -16.48 -15.15
N LYS A 97 1.19 -16.04 -14.73
CA LYS A 97 -0.11 -16.58 -15.17
C LYS A 97 -0.80 -15.71 -16.21
N ASN A 98 -0.51 -14.41 -16.21
CA ASN A 98 -1.11 -13.47 -17.15
C ASN A 98 -0.53 -13.69 -18.56
N SER A 99 -1.33 -13.53 -19.61
CA SER A 99 -0.88 -13.58 -21.00
C SER A 99 -0.80 -12.20 -21.65
N ASP A 100 -1.44 -11.19 -21.07
CA ASP A 100 -1.45 -9.82 -21.60
C ASP A 100 -0.11 -9.11 -21.37
N THR A 101 0.53 -8.68 -22.45
CA THR A 101 1.85 -8.04 -22.45
C THR A 101 1.85 -6.75 -21.63
N MET A 102 0.83 -5.91 -21.81
CA MET A 102 0.78 -4.61 -21.12
C MET A 102 0.59 -4.77 -19.61
N SER A 103 -0.25 -5.73 -19.20
CA SER A 103 -0.43 -6.10 -17.80
C SER A 103 0.87 -6.61 -17.19
N LYS A 104 1.64 -7.44 -17.90
CA LYS A 104 2.95 -7.91 -17.42
C LYS A 104 3.92 -6.75 -17.19
N MET A 105 4.08 -5.88 -18.17
CA MET A 105 4.99 -4.72 -18.08
C MET A 105 4.61 -3.79 -16.92
N HIS A 106 3.30 -3.55 -16.74
CA HIS A 106 2.79 -2.78 -15.61
C HIS A 106 3.09 -3.44 -14.27
N LEU A 107 2.80 -4.74 -14.14
CA LEU A 107 3.05 -5.51 -12.93
C LEU A 107 4.55 -5.58 -12.58
N GLU A 108 5.42 -5.69 -13.58
CA GLU A 108 6.87 -5.64 -13.41
C GLU A 108 7.31 -4.28 -12.87
N THR A 109 6.81 -3.19 -13.49
CA THR A 109 7.07 -1.82 -13.03
C THR A 109 6.58 -1.60 -11.59
N ALA A 110 5.40 -2.11 -11.26
CA ALA A 110 4.84 -2.05 -9.91
C ALA A 110 5.71 -2.81 -8.90
N ALA A 111 6.19 -4.01 -9.24
CA ALA A 111 7.09 -4.79 -8.37
C ALA A 111 8.41 -4.05 -8.10
N ILE A 112 9.00 -3.41 -9.13
CA ILE A 112 10.20 -2.57 -8.98
C ILE A 112 9.91 -1.39 -8.05
N LYS A 113 8.78 -0.70 -8.23
CA LYS A 113 8.39 0.42 -7.38
C LYS A 113 8.21 -0.01 -5.92
N ILE A 114 7.54 -1.14 -5.68
CA ILE A 114 7.39 -1.73 -4.34
C ILE A 114 8.77 -2.00 -3.72
N ASN A 115 9.67 -2.65 -4.47
CA ASN A 115 11.01 -2.94 -3.98
C ASN A 115 11.79 -1.66 -3.62
N ARG A 116 11.66 -0.59 -4.42
CA ARG A 116 12.26 0.72 -4.08
C ARG A 116 11.68 1.33 -2.81
N ILE A 117 10.38 1.21 -2.58
CA ILE A 117 9.74 1.69 -1.35
C ILE A 117 10.26 0.91 -0.13
N LEU A 118 10.40 -0.41 -0.27
CA LEU A 118 10.87 -1.30 0.80
C LEU A 118 12.37 -1.14 1.10
N THR A 119 13.20 -0.87 0.09
CA THR A 119 14.66 -0.72 0.23
C THR A 119 15.10 0.71 0.53
N GLY A 120 14.37 1.72 0.03
CA GLY A 120 14.69 3.14 0.16
C GLY A 120 14.60 3.71 1.57
N LYS A 121 14.08 2.94 2.54
CA LYS A 121 14.19 3.22 3.97
C LYS A 121 14.81 2.00 4.65
N SER A 122 16.15 1.95 4.66
CA SER A 122 16.85 1.13 5.63
C SER A 122 16.35 1.57 7.02
N ILE A 123 15.78 0.60 7.75
CA ILE A 123 15.22 0.76 9.09
C ILE A 123 16.31 1.20 10.07
#